data_AF-A0A4P7H3A0-F1
#
_entry.id   AF-A0A4P7H3A0-F1
#
_cell.length_a   1.000
_cell.length_b   1.000
_cell.length_c   1.000
_cell.angle_alpha   90.00
_cell.angle_beta   90.00
_cell.angle_gamma   90.00
#
_symmetry.space_group_name_H-M   'P 1'
#
loop_
_entity.id
_entity.type
_entity.pdbx_description
1 polymer ?
#
loop_
_entity_poly.entity_id
_entity_poly.type
_entity_poly.pdbx_seq_one_letter_code
_entity_poly.pdbx_strand_id
1 'polypeptide(L)'
;MERARRPIDRDEQEAALNEIFRRYHKAMSTVCVYNLDDLDRVADVVQNAVEVATKELVRGENPREPDKLRAWLCGIARNRCHEDRRSRSSEGPLPLKTLTTNDEELDSSRRLDEVNRMLDIVATTFTSQQRKIYQFHIRQELHGKALATALSVTAKNAYKFAYENKIRLDEGFGALILAKHGRPFCAQLAGILDRSGWHGGGDEQFTRVLRQRIVRHLGTCRKCDNCGTCDQQQVRLKMVYSPVLIPILIAPELLEKIPEIIRRLLDEEERDRSDKHDGVRLAAAGVALDGGADKKVEKNNWLLDGFFGLLKVVFIIALVGTLGPKLFPNVFDKLPNTPNTVRLEIWVPAAYAVYVAPTGQTCTPVQRSNCDVRLRPGTRVTLTSQRGEYASPDATLTWWGCPMGSTSTGDSCTFVPAGRATVCLIEPGYQGVPWDWCRGRR
;
A
#
# COMPACT_ATOMS: atom_id res chain seq x y z
N MET A 1 -15.57 -20.37 -15.77
CA MET A 1 -15.95 -20.84 -14.43
C MET A 1 -15.91 -22.35 -14.33
N GLU A 2 -16.66 -23.10 -15.15
CA GLU A 2 -16.65 -24.57 -15.07
C GLU A 2 -15.24 -25.15 -15.23
N ARG A 3 -14.50 -24.69 -16.24
CA ARG A 3 -13.07 -25.02 -16.45
C ARG A 3 -12.14 -24.65 -15.29
N ALA A 4 -12.50 -23.68 -14.45
CA ALA A 4 -11.71 -23.34 -13.26
C ALA A 4 -12.04 -24.24 -12.05
N ARG A 5 -13.28 -24.75 -11.98
CA ARG A 5 -13.75 -25.65 -10.90
C ARG A 5 -13.40 -27.12 -11.16
N ARG A 6 -13.56 -27.54 -12.41
CA ARG A 6 -13.36 -28.90 -12.87
C ARG A 6 -12.43 -28.86 -14.09
N PRO A 7 -11.16 -28.52 -13.87
CA PRO A 7 -10.18 -28.54 -14.95
C PRO A 7 -9.87 -29.98 -15.37
N ILE A 8 -9.53 -30.18 -16.64
CA ILE A 8 -8.94 -31.42 -17.15
C ILE A 8 -7.51 -31.57 -16.61
N ASP A 9 -6.75 -30.48 -16.62
CA ASP A 9 -5.38 -30.41 -16.15
C ASP A 9 -5.06 -29.04 -15.50
N ARG A 10 -3.87 -28.93 -14.90
CA ARG A 10 -3.42 -27.71 -14.21
C ARG A 10 -3.38 -26.50 -15.15
N ASP A 11 -2.99 -26.70 -16.40
CA ASP A 11 -2.79 -25.63 -17.38
C ASP A 11 -4.13 -25.04 -17.83
N GLU A 12 -5.17 -25.89 -18.00
CA GLU A 12 -6.53 -25.44 -18.24
C GLU A 12 -7.08 -24.64 -17.06
N GLN A 13 -6.80 -25.08 -15.83
CA GLN A 13 -7.22 -24.36 -14.62
C GLN A 13 -6.57 -22.97 -14.57
N GLU A 14 -5.26 -22.89 -14.78
CA GLU A 14 -4.50 -21.64 -14.84
C GLU A 14 -5.06 -20.72 -15.93
N ALA A 15 -5.28 -21.22 -17.14
CA ALA A 15 -5.83 -20.44 -18.25
C ALA A 15 -7.25 -19.92 -17.95
N ALA A 16 -8.10 -20.74 -17.35
CA ALA A 16 -9.46 -20.36 -16.98
C ALA A 16 -9.49 -19.27 -15.90
N LEU A 17 -8.61 -19.35 -14.90
CA LEU A 17 -8.47 -18.34 -13.85
C LEU A 17 -7.92 -17.02 -14.41
N ASN A 18 -6.88 -17.10 -15.25
CA ASN A 18 -6.31 -15.92 -15.92
C ASN A 18 -7.38 -15.17 -16.74
N GLU A 19 -8.22 -15.89 -17.49
CA GLU A 19 -9.29 -15.28 -18.28
C GLU A 19 -10.37 -14.61 -17.40
N ILE A 20 -10.72 -15.22 -16.27
CA ILE A 20 -11.66 -14.62 -15.30
C ILE A 20 -11.12 -13.28 -14.82
N PHE A 21 -9.89 -13.24 -14.31
CA PHE A 21 -9.34 -12.00 -13.77
C PHE A 21 -9.01 -10.98 -14.86
N ARG A 22 -8.57 -11.40 -16.05
CA ARG A 22 -8.44 -10.51 -17.22
C ARG A 22 -9.75 -9.81 -17.53
N ARG A 23 -10.89 -10.49 -17.43
CA ARG A 23 -12.22 -9.88 -17.67
C ARG A 23 -12.70 -8.97 -16.55
N TYR A 24 -12.43 -9.32 -15.28
CA TYR A 24 -13.06 -8.64 -14.14
C TYR A 24 -12.13 -7.70 -13.35
N HIS A 25 -10.83 -7.64 -13.65
CA HIS A 25 -9.88 -6.81 -12.90
C HIS A 25 -10.31 -5.34 -12.85
N LYS A 26 -10.74 -4.75 -13.98
CA LYS A 26 -11.18 -3.33 -14.03
C LYS A 26 -12.37 -3.09 -13.10
N ALA A 27 -13.35 -4.01 -13.07
CA ALA A 27 -14.51 -3.90 -12.18
C ALA A 27 -14.11 -3.99 -10.70
N MET A 28 -13.20 -4.91 -10.36
CA MET A 28 -12.66 -5.02 -8.99
C MET A 28 -11.90 -3.75 -8.60
N SER A 29 -11.04 -3.24 -9.48
CA SER A 29 -10.30 -1.98 -9.28
C SER A 29 -11.24 -0.80 -9.09
N THR A 30 -12.29 -0.67 -9.88
CA THR A 30 -13.30 0.38 -9.73
C THR A 30 -13.93 0.35 -8.34
N VAL A 31 -14.32 -0.83 -7.83
CA VAL A 31 -14.85 -0.95 -6.45
C VAL A 31 -13.83 -0.48 -5.41
N CYS A 32 -12.56 -0.86 -5.59
CA CYS A 32 -11.49 -0.45 -4.68
C CYS A 32 -11.28 1.07 -4.68
N VAL A 33 -11.36 1.72 -5.84
CA VAL A 33 -11.20 3.18 -5.96
C VAL A 33 -12.26 3.96 -5.19
N TYR A 34 -13.52 3.49 -5.15
CA TYR A 34 -14.55 4.14 -4.33
C TYR A 34 -14.29 4.03 -2.82
N ASN A 35 -13.35 3.17 -2.42
CA ASN A 35 -12.99 2.93 -1.02
C ASN A 35 -11.56 3.37 -0.69
N LEU A 36 -10.74 3.75 -1.66
CA LEU A 36 -9.32 4.02 -1.47
C LEU A 36 -8.91 5.21 -2.34
N ASP A 37 -8.21 6.17 -1.75
CA ASP A 37 -7.83 7.41 -2.43
C ASP A 37 -6.42 7.36 -3.05
N ASP A 38 -5.78 6.19 -3.04
CA ASP A 38 -4.38 6.00 -3.45
C ASP A 38 -4.22 4.88 -4.48
N LEU A 39 -3.51 5.17 -5.57
CA LEU A 39 -3.39 4.26 -6.72
C LEU A 39 -2.60 2.99 -6.41
N ASP A 40 -1.49 3.09 -5.67
CA ASP A 40 -0.67 1.92 -5.32
C ASP A 40 -1.43 1.03 -4.32
N ARG A 41 -2.14 1.67 -3.38
CA ARG A 41 -3.02 0.99 -2.43
C ARG A 41 -4.16 0.25 -3.13
N VAL A 42 -4.76 0.83 -4.17
CA VAL A 42 -5.76 0.12 -4.98
C VAL A 42 -5.13 -1.10 -5.64
N ALA A 43 -3.95 -0.98 -6.24
CA ALA A 43 -3.27 -2.11 -6.88
C ALA A 43 -2.97 -3.26 -5.90
N ASP A 44 -2.48 -2.93 -4.70
CA ASP A 44 -2.19 -3.91 -3.65
C ASP A 44 -3.47 -4.62 -3.15
N VAL A 45 -4.52 -3.85 -2.88
CA VAL A 45 -5.80 -4.41 -2.39
C VAL A 45 -6.45 -5.30 -3.45
N VAL A 46 -6.37 -4.93 -4.73
CA VAL A 46 -6.88 -5.77 -5.82
C VAL A 46 -6.06 -7.05 -5.96
N GLN A 47 -4.73 -6.99 -5.85
CA GLN A 47 -3.89 -8.20 -5.84
C GLN A 47 -4.27 -9.14 -4.70
N ASN A 48 -4.44 -8.63 -3.48
CA ASN A 48 -4.91 -9.41 -2.34
C ASN A 48 -6.31 -10.00 -2.58
N ALA A 49 -7.20 -9.25 -3.23
CA ALA A 49 -8.53 -9.74 -3.60
C ALA A 49 -8.46 -10.86 -4.65
N VAL A 50 -7.56 -10.78 -5.62
CA VAL A 50 -7.29 -11.84 -6.59
C VAL A 50 -6.77 -13.09 -5.89
N GLU A 51 -5.85 -12.96 -4.93
CA GLU A 51 -5.34 -14.11 -4.15
C GLU A 51 -6.47 -14.85 -3.43
N VAL A 52 -7.32 -14.12 -2.71
CA VAL A 52 -8.47 -14.68 -1.99
C VAL A 52 -9.47 -15.32 -2.96
N ALA A 53 -9.85 -14.59 -4.00
CA ALA A 53 -10.78 -15.10 -5.00
C ALA A 53 -10.25 -16.34 -5.72
N THR A 54 -8.94 -16.41 -5.97
CA THR A 54 -8.30 -17.60 -6.58
C THR A 54 -8.43 -18.81 -5.67
N LYS A 55 -8.11 -18.67 -4.37
CA LYS A 55 -8.27 -19.75 -3.38
C LYS A 55 -9.71 -20.24 -3.31
N GLU A 56 -10.67 -19.32 -3.22
CA GLU A 56 -12.10 -19.67 -3.15
C GLU A 56 -12.61 -20.31 -4.46
N LEU A 57 -12.12 -19.85 -5.63
CA LEU A 57 -12.45 -20.44 -6.93
C LEU A 57 -11.93 -21.88 -7.06
N VAL A 58 -10.68 -22.13 -6.62
CA VAL A 58 -10.06 -23.46 -6.66
C VAL A 58 -10.78 -24.44 -5.72
N ARG A 59 -11.23 -23.96 -4.54
CA ARG A 59 -12.00 -24.76 -3.58
C ARG A 59 -13.46 -24.96 -3.95
N GLY A 60 -13.95 -24.25 -4.97
CA GLY A 60 -15.35 -24.31 -5.39
C GLY A 60 -16.33 -23.56 -4.48
N GLU A 61 -15.84 -22.63 -3.67
CA GLU A 61 -16.62 -21.78 -2.74
C GLU A 61 -17.29 -20.59 -3.46
N ASN A 62 -17.17 -20.51 -4.79
CA ASN A 62 -17.70 -19.44 -5.62
C ASN A 62 -19.17 -19.67 -6.06
N PRO A 63 -19.92 -18.63 -6.49
CA PRO A 63 -21.32 -18.74 -6.90
C PRO A 63 -21.53 -19.70 -8.08
N ARG A 64 -22.54 -20.58 -8.00
CA ARG A 64 -22.85 -21.54 -9.08
C ARG A 64 -23.20 -20.85 -10.40
N GLU A 65 -23.95 -19.76 -10.30
CA GLU A 65 -24.48 -18.94 -11.39
C GLU A 65 -23.40 -17.98 -11.95
N PRO A 66 -23.08 -18.04 -13.27
CA PRO A 66 -22.05 -17.19 -13.90
C PRO A 66 -22.30 -15.70 -13.83
N ASP A 67 -23.56 -15.28 -13.91
CA ASP A 67 -24.01 -13.91 -13.79
C ASP A 67 -23.71 -13.31 -12.41
N LYS A 68 -23.65 -14.13 -11.36
CA LYS A 68 -23.32 -13.70 -9.99
C LYS A 68 -21.82 -13.54 -9.75
N LEU A 69 -20.96 -14.04 -10.65
CA LEU A 69 -19.50 -14.01 -10.48
C LEU A 69 -18.97 -12.58 -10.33
N ARG A 70 -19.45 -11.65 -11.16
CA ARG A 70 -19.03 -10.24 -11.10
C ARG A 70 -19.31 -9.63 -9.74
N ALA A 71 -20.55 -9.80 -9.25
CA ALA A 71 -20.97 -9.28 -7.96
C ALA A 71 -20.17 -9.88 -6.80
N TRP A 72 -19.89 -11.18 -6.86
CA TRP A 72 -19.08 -11.88 -5.86
C TRP A 72 -17.62 -11.40 -5.84
N LEU A 73 -16.95 -11.28 -6.99
CA LEU A 73 -15.59 -10.73 -7.09
C LEU A 73 -15.52 -9.29 -6.54
N CYS A 74 -16.51 -8.47 -6.89
CA CYS A 74 -16.65 -7.11 -6.35
C CYS A 74 -16.91 -7.10 -4.84
N GLY A 75 -17.63 -8.11 -4.33
CA GLY A 75 -17.83 -8.34 -2.89
C GLY A 75 -16.52 -8.64 -2.16
N ILE A 76 -15.69 -9.54 -2.70
CA ILE A 76 -14.36 -9.83 -2.16
C ILE A 76 -13.50 -8.57 -2.14
N ALA A 77 -13.43 -7.84 -3.26
CA ALA A 77 -12.68 -6.60 -3.35
C ALA A 77 -13.12 -5.57 -2.30
N ARG A 78 -14.45 -5.40 -2.10
CA ARG A 78 -15.00 -4.53 -1.06
C ARG A 78 -14.59 -4.98 0.34
N ASN A 79 -14.66 -6.28 0.64
CA ASN A 79 -14.23 -6.83 1.94
C ASN A 79 -12.74 -6.58 2.20
N ARG A 80 -11.88 -6.75 1.19
CA ARG A 80 -10.46 -6.43 1.29
C ARG A 80 -10.21 -4.94 1.53
N CYS A 81 -10.98 -4.06 0.91
CA CYS A 81 -10.93 -2.62 1.20
C CYS A 81 -11.29 -2.32 2.67
N HIS A 82 -12.33 -2.98 3.20
CA HIS A 82 -12.70 -2.84 4.61
C HIS A 82 -11.64 -3.39 5.56
N GLU A 83 -10.99 -4.49 5.21
CA GLU A 83 -9.87 -5.06 5.99
C GLU A 83 -8.65 -4.14 5.99
N ASP A 84 -8.23 -3.64 4.83
CA ASP A 84 -7.11 -2.70 4.72
C ASP A 84 -7.40 -1.37 5.43
N ARG A 85 -8.66 -0.89 5.39
CA ARG A 85 -9.09 0.23 6.23
C ARG A 85 -9.04 -0.12 7.71
N ARG A 86 -9.51 -1.29 8.16
CA ARG A 86 -9.51 -1.68 9.58
C ARG A 86 -8.10 -1.89 10.15
N SER A 87 -7.21 -2.53 9.40
CA SER A 87 -5.80 -2.70 9.81
C SER A 87 -5.08 -1.37 9.95
N ARG A 88 -5.54 -0.34 9.24
CA ARG A 88 -5.02 1.04 9.29
C ARG A 88 -5.83 1.99 10.18
N SER A 89 -7.09 1.66 10.50
CA SER A 89 -8.02 2.41 11.35
C SER A 89 -7.65 2.39 12.85
N SER A 90 -6.41 2.01 13.18
CA SER A 90 -5.75 2.67 14.31
C SER A 90 -5.56 4.19 14.06
N GLU A 91 -5.90 4.71 12.88
CA GLU A 91 -6.03 6.12 12.49
C GLU A 91 -7.32 6.34 11.64
N GLY A 92 -8.38 6.92 12.22
CA GLY A 92 -9.48 7.71 11.60
C GLY A 92 -10.39 7.17 10.46
N PRO A 93 -11.74 7.30 10.51
CA PRO A 93 -12.66 6.91 9.43
C PRO A 93 -13.01 8.05 8.42
N LEU A 94 -13.21 7.69 7.14
CA LEU A 94 -13.86 8.51 6.09
C LEU A 94 -15.16 7.85 5.58
N PRO A 95 -16.15 8.63 5.11
CA PRO A 95 -17.49 8.12 4.80
C PRO A 95 -17.58 7.37 3.47
N LEU A 96 -18.37 6.29 3.48
CA LEU A 96 -18.67 5.39 2.36
C LEU A 96 -19.74 5.99 1.44
N LYS A 97 -19.55 5.88 0.13
CA LYS A 97 -20.62 6.13 -0.87
C LYS A 97 -20.95 4.80 -1.57
N THR A 98 -22.18 4.32 -1.36
CA THR A 98 -22.71 3.09 -1.99
C THR A 98 -23.32 3.45 -3.34
N LEU A 99 -23.07 2.62 -4.35
CA LEU A 99 -23.46 2.85 -5.76
C LEU A 99 -24.69 2.04 -6.16
N THR A 100 -25.46 2.57 -7.12
CA THR A 100 -26.68 1.97 -7.71
C THR A 100 -26.51 1.79 -9.23
N THR A 101 -26.90 0.64 -9.76
CA THR A 101 -26.16 -0.03 -10.84
C THR A 101 -26.56 0.20 -12.32
N ASN A 102 -27.58 1.00 -12.67
CA ASN A 102 -28.05 1.04 -14.07
C ASN A 102 -27.78 2.36 -14.82
N ASP A 103 -27.99 3.53 -14.21
CA ASP A 103 -27.61 4.83 -14.83
C ASP A 103 -26.09 5.07 -14.83
N GLU A 104 -25.37 4.34 -13.98
CA GLU A 104 -23.91 4.41 -13.85
C GLU A 104 -23.15 3.79 -15.03
N GLU A 105 -23.69 2.82 -15.76
CA GLU A 105 -22.95 2.09 -16.80
C GLU A 105 -22.79 2.89 -18.10
N LEU A 106 -23.85 3.61 -18.51
CA LEU A 106 -23.79 4.55 -19.63
C LEU A 106 -22.92 5.77 -19.30
N ASP A 107 -23.03 6.31 -18.09
CA ASP A 107 -22.19 7.41 -17.60
C ASP A 107 -20.72 6.96 -17.43
N SER A 108 -20.48 5.70 -17.07
CA SER A 108 -19.13 5.11 -17.00
C SER A 108 -18.49 4.96 -18.38
N SER A 109 -19.23 4.54 -19.41
CA SER A 109 -18.70 4.43 -20.77
C SER A 109 -18.35 5.81 -21.34
N ARG A 110 -19.21 6.82 -21.13
CA ARG A 110 -18.91 8.21 -21.53
C ARG A 110 -17.69 8.76 -20.79
N ARG A 111 -17.59 8.53 -19.47
CA ARG A 111 -16.40 8.89 -18.68
C ARG A 111 -15.15 8.18 -19.16
N LEU A 112 -15.24 6.92 -19.58
CA LEU A 112 -14.14 6.16 -20.16
C LEU A 112 -13.61 6.81 -21.44
N ASP A 113 -14.49 7.17 -22.36
CA ASP A 113 -14.10 7.87 -23.58
C ASP A 113 -13.47 9.24 -23.28
N GLU A 114 -14.04 9.97 -22.33
CA GLU A 114 -13.53 11.27 -21.90
C GLU A 114 -12.13 11.16 -21.28
N VAL A 115 -11.92 10.20 -20.36
CA VAL A 115 -10.61 9.92 -19.77
C VAL A 115 -9.63 9.48 -20.84
N ASN A 116 -10.02 8.59 -21.76
CA ASN A 116 -9.15 8.16 -22.85
C ASN A 116 -8.70 9.34 -23.71
N ARG A 117 -9.60 10.25 -24.10
CA ARG A 117 -9.24 11.46 -24.85
C ARG A 117 -8.28 12.33 -24.05
N MET A 118 -8.55 12.55 -22.77
CA MET A 118 -7.66 13.31 -21.89
C MET A 118 -6.26 12.69 -21.77
N LEU A 119 -6.16 11.36 -21.68
CA LEU A 119 -4.89 10.67 -21.66
C LEU A 119 -4.13 10.81 -22.99
N ASP A 120 -4.81 10.78 -24.14
CA ASP A 120 -4.20 11.03 -25.44
C ASP A 120 -3.63 12.45 -25.53
N ILE A 121 -4.40 13.45 -25.07
CA ILE A 121 -3.96 14.85 -25.00
C ILE A 121 -2.69 14.95 -24.16
N VAL A 122 -2.67 14.35 -22.98
CA VAL A 122 -1.47 14.30 -22.14
C VAL A 122 -0.32 13.60 -22.87
N ALA A 123 -0.57 12.51 -23.58
CA ALA A 123 0.46 11.78 -24.32
C ALA A 123 1.04 12.57 -25.50
N THR A 124 0.33 13.56 -26.06
CA THR A 124 0.90 14.49 -27.05
C THR A 124 2.05 15.31 -26.46
N THR A 125 2.01 15.60 -25.15
CA THR A 125 3.01 16.41 -24.43
C THR A 125 4.26 15.62 -24.01
N PHE A 126 4.30 14.32 -24.24
CA PHE A 126 5.43 13.44 -23.96
C PHE A 126 6.55 13.53 -25.01
N THR A 127 7.76 13.11 -24.62
CA THR A 127 8.83 12.84 -25.58
C THR A 127 8.46 11.66 -26.48
N SER A 128 9.13 11.50 -27.62
CA SER A 128 8.89 10.37 -28.53
C SER A 128 9.00 9.01 -27.83
N GLN A 129 9.99 8.86 -26.94
CA GLN A 129 10.16 7.64 -26.15
C GLN A 129 9.02 7.44 -25.15
N GLN A 130 8.64 8.49 -24.42
CA GLN A 130 7.53 8.43 -23.45
C GLN A 130 6.19 8.12 -24.13
N ARG A 131 5.96 8.63 -25.34
CA ARG A 131 4.76 8.33 -26.12
C ARG A 131 4.72 6.88 -26.61
N LYS A 132 5.87 6.31 -27.01
CA LYS A 132 5.98 4.88 -27.31
C LYS A 132 5.65 4.02 -26.09
N ILE A 133 6.18 4.37 -24.92
CA ILE A 133 5.88 3.67 -23.67
C ILE A 133 4.37 3.75 -23.38
N TYR A 134 3.75 4.92 -23.48
CA TYR A 134 2.31 5.09 -23.33
C TYR A 134 1.51 4.19 -24.30
N GLN A 135 1.86 4.18 -25.58
CA GLN A 135 1.19 3.36 -26.58
C GLN A 135 1.27 1.86 -26.27
N PHE A 136 2.45 1.37 -25.89
CA PHE A 136 2.61 -0.05 -25.60
C PHE A 136 2.04 -0.43 -24.23
N HIS A 137 2.37 0.32 -23.20
CA HIS A 137 2.04 -0.03 -21.83
C HIS A 137 0.58 0.23 -21.47
N ILE A 138 0.04 1.40 -21.85
CA ILE A 138 -1.31 1.84 -21.44
C ILE A 138 -2.34 1.47 -22.52
N ARG A 139 -2.05 1.72 -23.80
CA ARG A 139 -3.02 1.47 -24.88
C ARG A 139 -3.12 0.02 -25.30
N GLN A 140 -1.98 -0.67 -25.39
CA GLN A 140 -1.93 -2.08 -25.78
C GLN A 140 -1.84 -3.03 -24.59
N GLU A 141 -1.78 -2.51 -23.37
CA GLU A 141 -1.63 -3.32 -22.15
C GLU A 141 -0.45 -4.32 -22.30
N LEU A 142 0.73 -3.84 -22.75
CA LEU A 142 1.97 -4.63 -22.78
C LEU A 142 2.81 -4.44 -21.51
N HIS A 143 3.33 -5.54 -20.97
CA HIS A 143 4.04 -5.58 -19.68
C HIS A 143 5.25 -6.52 -19.73
N GLY A 144 6.05 -6.51 -18.65
CA GLY A 144 7.16 -7.45 -18.45
C GLY A 144 8.03 -7.67 -19.69
N LYS A 145 8.17 -8.94 -20.10
CA LYS A 145 8.97 -9.34 -21.27
C LYS A 145 8.42 -8.80 -22.59
N ALA A 146 7.09 -8.77 -22.77
CA ALA A 146 6.47 -8.28 -24.00
C ALA A 146 6.75 -6.77 -24.20
N LEU A 147 6.63 -5.98 -23.13
CA LEU A 147 6.98 -4.56 -23.17
C LEU A 147 8.47 -4.34 -23.40
N ALA A 148 9.32 -5.14 -22.76
CA ALA A 148 10.77 -5.08 -22.93
C ALA A 148 11.18 -5.35 -24.39
N THR A 149 10.59 -6.36 -25.02
CA THR A 149 10.77 -6.67 -26.44
C THR A 149 10.29 -5.52 -27.33
N ALA A 150 9.07 -5.01 -27.10
CA ALA A 150 8.50 -3.92 -27.90
C ALA A 150 9.32 -2.61 -27.81
N LEU A 151 9.91 -2.34 -26.65
CA LEU A 151 10.77 -1.17 -26.43
C LEU A 151 12.24 -1.42 -26.79
N SER A 152 12.63 -2.67 -27.09
CA SER A 152 14.02 -3.09 -27.31
C SER A 152 14.96 -2.74 -26.14
N VAL A 153 14.51 -3.02 -24.91
CA VAL A 153 15.26 -2.76 -23.67
C VAL A 153 15.23 -3.99 -22.74
N THR A 154 16.00 -3.95 -21.66
CA THR A 154 15.95 -5.00 -20.62
C THR A 154 14.61 -4.96 -19.87
N ALA A 155 14.17 -6.10 -19.33
CA ALA A 155 12.95 -6.17 -18.51
C ALA A 155 12.99 -5.18 -17.32
N LYS A 156 14.15 -5.04 -16.67
CA LYS A 156 14.36 -4.05 -15.60
C LYS A 156 14.11 -2.62 -16.08
N ASN A 157 14.60 -2.25 -17.26
CA ASN A 157 14.38 -0.92 -17.81
C ASN A 157 12.94 -0.72 -18.27
N ALA A 158 12.31 -1.74 -18.86
CA ALA A 158 10.90 -1.70 -19.25
C ALA A 158 9.99 -1.41 -18.05
N TYR A 159 10.19 -2.14 -16.93
CA TYR A 159 9.47 -1.91 -15.68
C TYR A 159 9.67 -0.48 -15.16
N LYS A 160 10.93 -0.03 -15.07
CA LYS A 160 11.26 1.34 -14.63
C LYS A 160 10.58 2.38 -15.52
N PHE A 161 10.66 2.22 -16.84
CA PHE A 161 10.08 3.17 -17.78
C PHE A 161 8.56 3.20 -17.74
N ALA A 162 7.91 2.04 -17.60
CA ALA A 162 6.46 1.94 -17.41
C ALA A 162 6.01 2.69 -16.16
N TYR A 163 6.62 2.38 -15.02
CA TYR A 163 6.32 3.01 -13.73
C TYR A 163 6.48 4.53 -13.77
N GLU A 164 7.61 5.03 -14.28
CA GLU A 164 7.80 6.47 -14.36
C GLU A 164 6.91 7.14 -15.43
N ASN A 165 6.47 6.43 -16.47
CA ASN A 165 5.55 6.98 -17.48
C ASN A 165 4.14 7.11 -16.92
N LYS A 166 3.70 6.13 -16.12
CA LYS A 166 2.45 6.13 -15.39
C LYS A 166 2.35 7.31 -14.41
N ILE A 167 3.39 7.56 -13.60
CA ILE A 167 3.44 8.74 -12.72
C ILE A 167 3.30 10.03 -13.53
N ARG A 168 4.06 10.16 -14.62
CA ARG A 168 3.99 11.36 -15.48
C ARG A 168 2.64 11.53 -16.18
N LEU A 169 1.95 10.42 -16.46
CA LEU A 169 0.62 10.42 -17.05
C LEU A 169 -0.41 10.88 -16.03
N ASP A 170 -0.34 10.42 -14.78
CA ASP A 170 -1.21 10.87 -13.69
C ASP A 170 -0.99 12.36 -13.35
N GLU A 171 0.27 12.80 -13.24
CA GLU A 171 0.63 14.21 -13.06
C GLU A 171 0.15 15.07 -14.23
N GLY A 172 0.34 14.58 -15.47
CA GLY A 172 -0.09 15.27 -16.67
C GLY A 172 -1.60 15.38 -16.77
N PHE A 173 -2.33 14.34 -16.38
CA PHE A 173 -3.78 14.33 -16.30
C PHE A 173 -4.28 15.34 -15.26
N GLY A 174 -3.67 15.35 -14.07
CA GLY A 174 -3.96 16.36 -13.06
C GLY A 174 -3.67 17.79 -13.53
N ALA A 175 -2.59 18.00 -14.28
CA ALA A 175 -2.28 19.30 -14.87
C ALA A 175 -3.29 19.73 -15.95
N LEU A 176 -3.76 18.79 -16.77
CA LEU A 176 -4.80 19.06 -17.78
C LEU A 176 -6.13 19.45 -17.14
N ILE A 177 -6.54 18.74 -16.08
CA ILE A 177 -7.73 19.08 -15.30
C ILE A 177 -7.63 20.48 -14.71
N LEU A 178 -6.49 20.83 -14.12
CA LEU A 178 -6.25 22.17 -13.60
C LEU A 178 -6.23 23.23 -14.71
N ALA A 179 -5.74 22.90 -15.90
CA ALA A 179 -5.82 23.81 -17.04
C ALA A 179 -7.28 24.07 -17.44
N LYS A 180 -8.12 23.02 -17.50
CA LYS A 180 -9.53 23.14 -17.89
C LYS A 180 -10.40 23.82 -16.83
N HIS A 181 -10.16 23.56 -15.53
CA HIS A 181 -11.09 23.96 -14.46
C HIS A 181 -10.44 24.75 -13.32
N GLY A 182 -9.11 24.78 -13.24
CA GLY A 182 -8.37 25.29 -12.09
C GLY A 182 -8.24 26.81 -12.01
N ARG A 183 -8.50 27.52 -13.12
CA ARG A 183 -8.32 28.98 -13.25
C ARG A 183 -8.95 29.79 -12.10
N PRO A 184 -10.20 29.53 -11.65
CA PRO A 184 -10.83 30.32 -10.60
C PRO A 184 -10.18 30.15 -9.21
N PHE A 185 -9.42 29.07 -8.98
CA PHE A 185 -8.93 28.71 -7.64
C PHE A 185 -7.55 29.30 -7.33
N CYS A 186 -6.78 29.74 -8.34
CA CYS A 186 -5.43 30.25 -8.13
C CYS A 186 -5.05 31.30 -9.18
N ALA A 187 -4.79 32.53 -8.73
CA ALA A 187 -4.38 33.63 -9.61
C ALA A 187 -3.02 33.39 -10.29
N GLN A 188 -2.10 32.68 -9.65
CA GLN A 188 -0.82 32.33 -10.29
C GLN A 188 -1.00 31.29 -11.40
N LEU A 189 -1.85 30.28 -11.16
CA LEU A 189 -2.24 29.31 -12.18
C LEU A 189 -2.91 30.04 -13.36
N ALA A 190 -3.87 30.93 -13.10
CA ALA A 190 -4.50 31.75 -14.13
C ALA A 190 -3.44 32.49 -14.99
N GLY A 191 -2.45 33.14 -14.35
CA GLY A 191 -1.36 33.79 -15.07
C GLY A 191 -0.46 32.83 -15.88
N ILE A 192 -0.27 31.58 -15.43
CA ILE A 192 0.43 30.54 -16.23
C ILE A 192 -0.37 30.18 -17.48
N LEU A 193 -1.70 30.08 -17.35
CA LEU A 193 -2.60 29.81 -18.47
C LEU A 193 -2.59 30.98 -19.46
N ASP A 194 -2.70 32.21 -18.98
CA ASP A 194 -2.70 33.43 -19.81
C ASP A 194 -1.41 33.56 -20.63
N ARG A 195 -0.24 33.42 -19.99
CA ARG A 195 1.06 33.49 -20.68
C ARG A 195 1.31 32.36 -21.67
N SER A 196 0.53 31.28 -21.57
CA SER A 196 0.62 30.14 -22.48
C SER A 196 -0.48 30.19 -23.56
N GLY A 197 -1.30 31.24 -23.60
CA GLY A 197 -2.41 31.38 -24.54
C GLY A 197 -3.53 30.37 -24.33
N TRP A 198 -3.64 29.78 -23.14
CA TRP A 198 -4.67 28.78 -22.84
C TRP A 198 -6.00 29.46 -22.48
N HIS A 199 -6.94 29.37 -23.41
CA HIS A 199 -8.30 29.92 -23.26
C HIS A 199 -9.37 28.83 -23.07
N GLY A 200 -8.97 27.59 -22.78
CA GLY A 200 -9.88 26.51 -22.37
C GLY A 200 -10.55 25.72 -23.49
N GLY A 201 -10.24 25.99 -24.77
CA GLY A 201 -10.99 25.42 -25.90
C GLY A 201 -10.27 24.40 -26.80
N GLY A 202 -8.94 24.46 -26.93
CA GLY A 202 -8.22 23.62 -27.89
C GLY A 202 -7.30 22.60 -27.20
N ASP A 203 -7.58 21.32 -27.39
CA ASP A 203 -6.72 20.24 -26.88
C ASP A 203 -5.27 20.34 -27.40
N GLU A 204 -5.09 20.90 -28.61
CA GLU A 204 -3.78 21.19 -29.22
C GLU A 204 -2.97 22.26 -28.48
N GLN A 205 -3.62 23.12 -27.69
CA GLN A 205 -2.96 24.17 -26.90
C GLN A 205 -2.32 23.62 -25.61
N PHE A 206 -2.64 22.37 -25.24
CA PHE A 206 -2.05 21.72 -24.08
C PHE A 206 -0.66 21.19 -24.43
N THR A 207 0.35 22.06 -24.31
CA THR A 207 1.73 21.73 -24.70
C THR A 207 2.55 21.14 -23.56
N ARG A 208 3.70 20.52 -23.90
CA ARG A 208 4.72 20.07 -22.92
C ARG A 208 5.16 21.19 -21.99
N VAL A 209 5.35 22.39 -22.52
CA VAL A 209 5.78 23.56 -21.74
C VAL A 209 4.70 23.97 -20.75
N LEU A 210 3.44 24.05 -21.20
CA LEU A 210 2.30 24.37 -20.33
C LEU A 210 2.15 23.33 -19.21
N ARG A 211 2.12 22.04 -19.55
CA ARG A 211 2.05 20.95 -18.57
C ARG A 211 3.15 21.07 -17.52
N GLN A 212 4.41 21.24 -17.94
CA GLN A 212 5.54 21.37 -17.01
C GLN A 212 5.47 22.63 -16.14
N ARG A 213 4.90 23.74 -16.64
CA ARG A 213 4.68 24.95 -15.83
C ARG A 213 3.62 24.72 -14.76
N ILE A 214 2.52 24.03 -15.09
CA ILE A 214 1.48 23.67 -14.13
C ILE A 214 2.02 22.69 -13.08
N VAL A 215 2.70 21.61 -13.49
CA VAL A 215 3.27 20.64 -12.54
C VAL A 215 4.29 21.30 -11.61
N ARG A 216 5.18 22.15 -12.11
CA ARG A 216 6.13 22.89 -11.25
C ARG A 216 5.46 23.88 -10.31
N HIS A 217 4.28 24.39 -10.67
CA HIS A 217 3.53 25.31 -9.81
C HIS A 217 2.98 24.62 -8.55
N LEU A 218 2.59 23.36 -8.69
CA LEU A 218 2.24 22.49 -7.56
C LEU A 218 3.49 22.34 -6.67
N GLY A 219 3.38 22.67 -5.38
CA GLY A 219 4.49 22.61 -4.42
C GLY A 219 5.45 23.80 -4.39
N THR A 220 5.36 24.78 -5.30
CA THR A 220 6.31 25.93 -5.33
C THR A 220 5.65 27.32 -5.29
N CYS A 221 4.32 27.38 -5.28
CA CYS A 221 3.58 28.64 -5.25
C CYS A 221 3.68 29.34 -3.89
N ARG A 222 4.40 30.48 -3.84
CA ARG A 222 4.48 31.32 -2.63
C ARG A 222 3.18 32.07 -2.29
N LYS A 223 2.25 32.25 -3.24
CA LYS A 223 0.96 32.93 -2.99
C LYS A 223 -0.08 32.03 -2.32
N CYS A 224 0.09 30.73 -2.40
CA CYS A 224 -0.90 29.74 -1.94
C CYS A 224 -0.27 28.73 -0.98
N ASP A 225 0.77 29.14 -0.24
CA ASP A 225 1.51 28.28 0.70
C ASP A 225 1.90 26.92 0.09
N ASN A 226 2.82 26.94 -0.90
CA ASN A 226 3.20 25.81 -1.76
C ASN A 226 2.06 25.26 -2.65
N CYS A 227 1.02 26.06 -2.90
CA CYS A 227 -0.23 25.69 -3.60
C CYS A 227 -1.02 24.52 -3.03
N GLY A 228 -1.15 24.44 -1.70
CA GLY A 228 -2.10 23.49 -1.08
C GLY A 228 -3.53 23.59 -1.63
N THR A 229 -3.97 24.79 -2.04
CA THR A 229 -5.26 24.96 -2.74
C THR A 229 -5.30 24.27 -4.10
N CYS A 230 -4.27 24.42 -4.93
CA CYS A 230 -4.23 23.73 -6.23
C CYS A 230 -4.21 22.21 -6.05
N ASP A 231 -3.46 21.72 -5.07
CA ASP A 231 -3.34 20.30 -4.78
C ASP A 231 -4.69 19.74 -4.33
N GLN A 232 -5.36 20.40 -3.40
CA GLN A 232 -6.70 20.00 -2.93
C GLN A 232 -7.73 20.03 -4.06
N GLN A 233 -7.72 21.08 -4.90
CA GLN A 233 -8.66 21.18 -6.03
C GLN A 233 -8.33 20.15 -7.11
N GLN A 234 -7.06 19.85 -7.36
CA GLN A 234 -6.67 18.80 -8.30
C GLN A 234 -7.18 17.45 -7.82
N VAL A 235 -6.97 17.09 -6.56
CA VAL A 235 -7.52 15.86 -5.98
C VAL A 235 -9.04 15.83 -6.15
N ARG A 236 -9.73 16.91 -5.76
CA ARG A 236 -11.18 17.01 -5.88
C ARG A 236 -11.69 16.85 -7.31
N LEU A 237 -11.05 17.49 -8.27
CA LEU A 237 -11.45 17.42 -9.67
C LEU A 237 -11.09 16.06 -10.29
N LYS A 238 -9.96 15.45 -9.89
CA LYS A 238 -9.57 14.09 -10.30
C LYS A 238 -10.55 13.02 -9.78
N MET A 239 -11.14 13.20 -8.59
CA MET A 239 -12.05 12.21 -7.98
C MET A 239 -13.20 11.79 -8.91
N VAL A 240 -13.70 12.68 -9.76
CA VAL A 240 -14.79 12.37 -10.71
C VAL A 240 -14.35 11.34 -11.77
N TYR A 241 -13.06 11.34 -12.10
CA TYR A 241 -12.47 10.46 -13.11
C TYR A 241 -11.75 9.25 -12.51
N SER A 242 -11.39 9.29 -11.22
CA SER A 242 -10.65 8.22 -10.54
C SER A 242 -11.21 6.81 -10.77
N PRO A 243 -12.55 6.55 -10.73
CA PRO A 243 -13.11 5.21 -10.95
C PRO A 243 -12.81 4.59 -12.32
N VAL A 244 -12.39 5.41 -13.28
CA VAL A 244 -12.02 5.04 -14.64
C VAL A 244 -10.50 5.17 -14.86
N LEU A 245 -9.92 6.30 -14.41
CA LEU A 245 -8.51 6.59 -14.57
C LEU A 245 -7.62 5.55 -13.87
N ILE A 246 -7.88 5.26 -12.59
CA ILE A 246 -7.02 4.38 -11.81
C ILE A 246 -7.00 2.96 -12.40
N PRO A 247 -8.14 2.32 -12.74
CA PRO A 247 -8.11 1.02 -13.42
C PRO A 247 -7.29 1.00 -14.71
N ILE A 248 -7.32 2.07 -15.52
CA ILE A 248 -6.47 2.17 -16.73
C ILE A 248 -4.98 2.22 -16.35
N LEU A 249 -4.64 3.00 -15.32
CA LEU A 249 -3.26 3.19 -14.91
C LEU A 249 -2.65 1.97 -14.21
N ILE A 250 -3.44 1.14 -13.51
CA ILE A 250 -2.93 -0.04 -12.78
C ILE A 250 -3.15 -1.38 -13.48
N ALA A 251 -4.06 -1.44 -14.46
CA ALA A 251 -4.33 -2.66 -15.21
C ALA A 251 -3.04 -3.32 -15.71
N PRO A 252 -2.06 -2.55 -16.22
CA PRO A 252 -0.84 -3.16 -16.71
C PRO A 252 -0.03 -3.97 -15.69
N GLU A 253 0.27 -3.38 -14.55
CA GLU A 253 1.03 -4.08 -13.52
C GLU A 253 0.22 -5.20 -12.88
N LEU A 254 -1.10 -5.01 -12.77
CA LEU A 254 -1.99 -6.01 -12.21
C LEU A 254 -2.06 -7.26 -13.10
N LEU A 255 -2.19 -7.10 -14.42
CA LEU A 255 -2.22 -8.20 -15.38
C LEU A 255 -0.88 -8.95 -15.48
N GLU A 256 0.23 -8.29 -15.17
CA GLU A 256 1.53 -8.95 -15.03
C GLU A 256 1.62 -9.85 -13.79
N LYS A 257 1.03 -9.40 -12.67
CA LYS A 257 1.08 -10.12 -11.39
C LYS A 257 0.10 -11.28 -11.27
N ILE A 258 -1.07 -11.17 -11.89
CA ILE A 258 -2.15 -12.16 -11.81
C ILE A 258 -1.68 -13.59 -12.17
N PRO A 259 -0.98 -13.84 -13.31
CA PRO A 259 -0.55 -15.19 -13.66
C PRO A 259 0.41 -15.81 -12.63
N GLU A 260 1.30 -14.99 -12.06
CA GLU A 260 2.24 -15.44 -11.04
C GLU A 260 1.52 -15.79 -9.73
N ILE A 261 0.57 -14.94 -9.33
CA ILE A 261 -0.30 -15.20 -8.17
C ILE A 261 -1.03 -16.53 -8.36
N ILE A 262 -1.63 -16.77 -9.52
CA ILE A 262 -2.38 -17.99 -9.81
C ILE A 262 -1.47 -19.21 -9.76
N ARG A 263 -0.32 -19.20 -10.44
CA ARG A 263 0.63 -20.33 -10.45
C ARG A 263 1.04 -20.73 -9.05
N ARG A 264 1.51 -19.76 -8.27
CA ARG A 264 1.94 -19.99 -6.89
C ARG A 264 0.83 -20.62 -6.05
N LEU A 265 -0.41 -20.15 -6.19
CA LEU A 265 -1.55 -20.67 -5.43
C LEU A 265 -1.99 -22.08 -5.88
N LEU A 266 -1.90 -22.38 -7.18
CA LEU A 266 -2.13 -23.74 -7.68
C LEU A 266 -1.07 -24.70 -7.14
N ASP A 267 0.21 -24.29 -7.11
CA ASP A 267 1.31 -25.08 -6.59
C ASP A 267 1.24 -25.28 -5.05
N GLU A 268 0.69 -24.31 -4.32
CA GLU A 268 0.37 -24.44 -2.89
C GLU A 268 -0.75 -25.48 -2.68
N GLU A 269 -1.84 -25.42 -3.43
CA GLU A 269 -2.98 -26.33 -3.26
C GLU A 269 -2.66 -27.77 -3.71
N GLU A 270 -1.79 -27.95 -4.70
CA GLU A 270 -1.31 -29.28 -5.10
C GLU A 270 -0.43 -29.92 -4.01
N ARG A 271 0.45 -29.12 -3.37
CA ARG A 271 1.23 -29.57 -2.21
C ARG A 271 0.34 -29.93 -1.02
N ASP A 272 -0.64 -29.09 -0.69
CA ASP A 272 -1.58 -29.36 0.41
C ASP A 272 -2.40 -30.64 0.18
N ARG A 273 -2.74 -30.96 -1.08
CA ARG A 273 -3.41 -32.22 -1.45
C ARG A 273 -2.48 -33.42 -1.33
N SER A 274 -1.23 -33.31 -1.78
CA SER A 274 -0.23 -34.37 -1.64
C SER A 274 0.03 -34.69 -0.17
N ASP A 275 0.25 -33.68 0.66
CA ASP A 275 0.51 -33.84 2.09
C ASP A 275 -0.66 -34.51 2.82
N LYS A 276 -1.90 -34.16 2.47
CA LYS A 276 -3.10 -34.83 3.00
C LYS A 276 -3.17 -36.29 2.58
N HIS A 277 -2.89 -36.59 1.31
CA HIS A 277 -2.94 -37.95 0.79
C HIS A 277 -1.85 -38.85 1.39
N ASP A 278 -0.63 -38.34 1.54
CA ASP A 278 0.47 -39.06 2.18
C ASP A 278 0.23 -39.23 3.69
N GLY A 279 -0.34 -38.23 4.36
CA GLY A 279 -0.80 -38.34 5.75
C GLY A 279 -1.87 -39.42 5.93
N VAL A 280 -2.85 -39.51 5.01
CA VAL A 280 -3.87 -40.58 5.02
C VAL A 280 -3.25 -41.95 4.74
N ARG A 281 -2.29 -42.05 3.81
CA ARG A 281 -1.57 -43.32 3.53
C ARG A 281 -0.73 -43.78 4.72
N LEU A 282 -0.02 -42.88 5.39
CA LEU A 282 0.75 -43.18 6.59
C LEU A 282 -0.16 -43.60 7.75
N ALA A 283 -1.30 -42.94 7.93
CA ALA A 283 -2.31 -43.34 8.92
C ALA A 283 -2.90 -44.74 8.59
N ALA A 284 -3.25 -45.00 7.33
CA ALA A 284 -3.77 -46.30 6.90
C ALA A 284 -2.72 -47.44 7.02
N ALA A 285 -1.45 -47.15 6.74
CA ALA A 285 -0.35 -48.10 6.94
C ALA A 285 -0.08 -48.39 8.43
N GLY A 286 -0.25 -47.38 9.30
CA GLY A 286 -0.19 -47.56 10.75
C GLY A 286 -1.34 -48.42 11.31
N VAL A 287 -2.53 -48.35 10.71
CA VAL A 287 -3.69 -49.19 11.08
C VAL A 287 -3.54 -50.64 10.58
N ALA A 288 -2.78 -50.88 9.51
CA ALA A 288 -2.56 -52.23 8.97
C ALA A 288 -1.53 -53.08 9.75
N LEU A 289 -0.84 -52.51 10.74
CA LEU A 289 0.16 -53.21 11.55
C LEU A 289 -0.32 -53.66 12.94
N ASP A 290 -1.61 -53.49 13.28
CA ASP A 290 -2.13 -53.90 14.58
C ASP A 290 -3.23 -54.98 14.44
N GLY A 291 -2.79 -56.19 14.12
CA GLY A 291 -3.55 -57.41 14.32
C GLY A 291 -3.25 -58.00 15.69
N GLY A 292 -3.93 -57.54 16.75
CA GLY A 292 -3.83 -58.20 18.06
C GLY A 292 -4.42 -57.44 19.25
N ALA A 293 -5.49 -58.01 19.81
CA ALA A 293 -6.02 -57.83 21.16
C ALA A 293 -6.96 -56.64 21.46
N ASP A 294 -8.23 -57.02 21.49
CA ASP A 294 -9.40 -56.45 22.16
C ASP A 294 -9.10 -55.76 23.53
N LYS A 295 -9.31 -54.45 23.62
CA LYS A 295 -9.70 -53.71 24.85
C LYS A 295 -10.50 -52.45 24.52
N LYS A 296 -11.81 -52.54 24.77
CA LYS A 296 -12.76 -51.50 25.21
C LYS A 296 -12.32 -50.03 25.01
N VAL A 297 -12.80 -49.41 23.93
CA VAL A 297 -12.69 -47.97 23.67
C VAL A 297 -13.70 -47.22 24.55
N GLU A 298 -13.21 -46.61 25.63
CA GLU A 298 -13.93 -45.59 26.39
C GLU A 298 -13.60 -44.22 25.83
N LYS A 299 -14.64 -43.46 25.50
CA LYS A 299 -14.60 -42.08 25.01
C LYS A 299 -13.76 -41.19 25.93
N ASN A 300 -12.82 -40.44 25.38
CA ASN A 300 -12.53 -39.05 25.79
C ASN A 300 -11.74 -38.31 24.69
N ASN A 301 -12.48 -37.60 23.85
CA ASN A 301 -12.00 -36.92 22.65
C ASN A 301 -12.02 -35.39 22.83
N TRP A 302 -11.21 -34.85 23.74
CA TRP A 302 -11.16 -33.38 23.93
C TRP A 302 -9.78 -32.78 24.28
N LEU A 303 -8.72 -33.59 24.42
CA LEU A 303 -7.39 -33.11 24.85
C LEU A 303 -6.27 -33.24 23.79
N LEU A 304 -6.53 -33.84 22.63
CA LEU A 304 -5.49 -34.13 21.63
C LEU A 304 -5.42 -33.16 20.43
N ASP A 305 -6.37 -32.23 20.28
CA ASP A 305 -6.28 -31.18 19.24
C ASP A 305 -5.30 -30.04 19.60
N GLY A 306 -4.90 -29.92 20.86
CA GLY A 306 -3.95 -28.89 21.32
C GLY A 306 -2.47 -29.30 21.30
N PHE A 307 -2.16 -30.61 21.30
CA PHE A 307 -0.80 -31.08 21.60
C PHE A 307 0.09 -31.25 20.35
N PHE A 308 -0.50 -31.49 19.17
CA PHE A 308 0.26 -31.68 17.92
C PHE A 308 0.70 -30.38 17.22
N GLY A 309 0.16 -29.22 17.62
CA GLY A 309 0.63 -27.92 17.16
C GLY A 309 1.99 -27.53 17.77
N LEU A 310 2.24 -27.92 19.03
CA LEU A 310 3.45 -27.53 19.75
C LEU A 310 4.68 -28.37 19.31
N LEU A 311 4.49 -29.67 19.05
CA LEU A 311 5.60 -30.56 18.72
C LEU A 311 6.21 -30.27 17.33
N LYS A 312 5.39 -29.87 16.34
CA LYS A 312 5.88 -29.45 15.02
C LYS A 312 6.69 -28.15 15.10
N VAL A 313 6.27 -27.21 15.94
CA VAL A 313 6.99 -25.95 16.16
C VAL A 313 8.30 -26.19 16.91
N VAL A 314 8.31 -27.06 17.93
CA VAL A 314 9.54 -27.41 18.68
C VAL A 314 10.53 -28.19 17.82
N PHE A 315 10.07 -29.10 16.95
CA PHE A 315 10.96 -29.86 16.06
C PHE A 315 11.56 -28.97 14.95
N ILE A 316 10.81 -28.01 14.41
CA ILE A 316 11.33 -27.02 13.45
C ILE A 316 12.30 -26.05 14.13
N ILE A 317 12.01 -25.59 15.36
CA ILE A 317 12.91 -24.70 16.11
C ILE A 317 14.20 -25.42 16.51
N ALA A 318 14.13 -26.69 16.92
CA ALA A 318 15.29 -27.49 17.28
C ALA A 318 16.17 -27.81 16.05
N LEU A 319 15.55 -28.14 14.90
CA LEU A 319 16.28 -28.44 13.67
C LEU A 319 16.96 -27.19 13.07
N VAL A 320 16.29 -26.03 13.13
CA VAL A 320 16.85 -24.73 12.70
C VAL A 320 17.91 -24.22 13.66
N GLY A 321 17.74 -24.40 14.98
CA GLY A 321 18.67 -23.91 16.00
C GLY A 321 19.95 -24.73 16.17
N THR A 322 19.92 -26.04 15.91
CA THR A 322 21.06 -26.93 16.20
C THR A 322 21.84 -27.39 14.96
N LEU A 323 21.18 -27.56 13.81
CA LEU A 323 21.82 -28.02 12.57
C LEU A 323 22.05 -26.91 11.52
N GLY A 324 21.24 -25.84 11.54
CA GLY A 324 21.36 -24.70 10.64
C GLY A 324 22.71 -23.96 10.66
N PRO A 325 23.31 -23.68 11.84
CA PRO A 325 24.56 -22.95 11.93
C PRO A 325 25.79 -23.68 11.35
N LYS A 326 25.72 -25.02 11.23
CA LYS A 326 26.83 -25.85 10.69
C LYS A 326 26.76 -26.04 9.17
N LEU A 327 25.57 -25.91 8.57
CA LEU A 327 25.37 -26.16 7.14
C LEU A 327 25.40 -24.87 6.29
N PHE A 328 25.04 -23.70 6.86
CA PHE A 328 24.94 -22.45 6.09
C PHE A 328 25.38 -21.20 6.89
N PRO A 329 26.67 -21.07 7.25
CA PRO A 329 27.16 -19.96 8.09
C PRO A 329 26.90 -18.57 7.47
N ASN A 330 26.98 -18.45 6.14
CA ASN A 330 26.80 -17.16 5.44
C ASN A 330 25.35 -16.69 5.29
N VAL A 331 24.36 -17.55 5.58
CA VAL A 331 22.93 -17.22 5.49
C VAL A 331 22.42 -16.67 6.83
N PHE A 332 22.94 -17.17 7.95
CA PHE A 332 22.49 -16.77 9.29
C PHE A 332 23.11 -15.46 9.79
N ASP A 333 24.28 -15.04 9.29
CA ASP A 333 24.85 -13.72 9.58
C ASP A 333 24.02 -12.55 8.98
N LYS A 334 23.00 -12.86 8.17
CA LYS A 334 22.19 -11.86 7.46
C LYS A 334 20.68 -11.97 7.72
N LEU A 335 20.22 -12.77 8.67
CA LEU A 335 18.81 -12.75 9.06
C LEU A 335 18.53 -11.58 10.01
N PRO A 336 17.74 -10.57 9.61
CA PRO A 336 17.31 -9.53 10.54
C PRO A 336 16.19 -10.09 11.42
N ASN A 337 16.50 -10.38 12.68
CA ASN A 337 15.48 -10.37 13.72
C ASN A 337 14.93 -8.95 13.82
N THR A 338 13.78 -8.68 13.18
CA THR A 338 12.97 -7.50 13.50
C THR A 338 11.75 -7.95 14.30
N PRO A 339 11.82 -7.94 15.64
CA PRO A 339 10.59 -7.70 16.39
C PRO A 339 10.03 -6.35 15.90
N ASN A 340 8.71 -6.23 15.73
CA ASN A 340 8.04 -4.95 15.47
C ASN A 340 8.64 -3.92 16.45
N THR A 341 9.46 -2.98 15.98
CA THR A 341 10.05 -1.97 16.87
C THR A 341 9.25 -0.71 16.77
N VAL A 342 8.95 -0.14 17.93
CA VAL A 342 8.28 1.14 18.05
C VAL A 342 9.34 2.22 17.93
N ARG A 343 9.17 3.13 16.96
CA ARG A 343 10.12 4.22 16.72
C ARG A 343 9.67 5.46 17.46
N LEU A 344 10.54 5.99 18.33
CA LEU A 344 10.34 7.25 19.03
C LEU A 344 11.32 8.29 18.51
N GLU A 345 10.80 9.36 17.92
CA GLU A 345 11.61 10.48 17.45
C GLU A 345 11.48 11.66 18.44
N ILE A 346 12.63 12.18 18.89
CA ILE A 346 12.70 13.23 19.92
C ILE A 346 13.43 14.44 19.36
N TRP A 347 12.80 15.61 19.43
CA TRP A 347 13.46 16.89 19.17
C TRP A 347 13.89 17.54 20.48
N VAL A 348 15.16 17.97 20.50
CA VAL A 348 15.81 18.58 21.67
C VAL A 348 16.42 19.92 21.23
N PRO A 349 16.15 21.02 21.94
CA PRO A 349 16.74 22.31 21.64
C PRO A 349 18.25 22.34 21.97
N ALA A 350 18.98 23.28 21.34
CA ALA A 350 20.45 23.38 21.37
C ALA A 350 21.08 23.40 22.80
N ALA A 351 20.37 23.90 23.80
CA ALA A 351 20.88 24.08 25.16
C ALA A 351 20.51 22.93 26.13
N TYR A 352 19.89 21.84 25.65
CA TYR A 352 19.35 20.79 26.51
C TYR A 352 19.75 19.39 26.05
N ALA A 353 19.63 18.41 26.94
CA ALA A 353 19.72 16.99 26.63
C ALA A 353 18.49 16.26 27.18
N VAL A 354 18.14 15.11 26.61
CA VAL A 354 17.01 14.28 27.06
C VAL A 354 17.48 12.86 27.31
N TYR A 355 17.40 12.40 28.55
CA TYR A 355 17.65 11.03 28.93
C TYR A 355 16.41 10.16 28.70
N VAL A 356 16.60 8.95 28.15
CA VAL A 356 15.53 8.03 27.76
C VAL A 356 15.66 6.70 28.52
N ALA A 357 14.77 6.46 29.48
CA ALA A 357 14.65 5.20 30.21
C ALA A 357 13.58 4.28 29.58
N PRO A 358 13.80 2.94 29.53
CA PRO A 358 14.91 2.19 30.11
C PRO A 358 16.13 2.01 29.18
N THR A 359 16.09 2.58 27.97
CA THR A 359 17.17 2.40 26.97
C THR A 359 18.53 2.94 27.41
N GLY A 360 18.57 3.87 28.36
CA GLY A 360 19.79 4.52 28.83
C GLY A 360 20.40 5.51 27.84
N GLN A 361 19.70 5.81 26.73
CA GLN A 361 20.17 6.70 25.68
C GLN A 361 19.93 8.16 26.07
N THR A 362 20.92 9.03 25.83
CA THR A 362 20.78 10.48 26.00
C THR A 362 20.76 11.16 24.64
N CYS A 363 19.68 11.86 24.34
CA CYS A 363 19.48 12.62 23.11
C CYS A 363 19.98 14.05 23.29
N THR A 364 20.86 14.50 22.40
CA THR A 364 21.37 15.88 22.34
C THR A 364 21.04 16.50 20.97
N PRO A 365 20.99 17.84 20.87
CA PRO A 365 20.75 18.55 19.63
C PRO A 365 21.89 18.30 18.62
N VAL A 366 21.60 17.57 17.55
CA VAL A 366 22.53 17.38 16.43
C VAL A 366 22.06 18.22 15.25
N GLN A 367 22.97 18.98 14.63
CA GLN A 367 22.70 20.06 13.66
C GLN A 367 21.82 19.70 12.44
N ARG A 368 21.44 18.43 12.20
CA ARG A 368 20.63 18.02 11.04
C ARG A 368 19.66 16.84 11.25
N SER A 369 19.54 16.27 12.45
CA SER A 369 18.66 15.09 12.65
C SER A 369 18.10 14.98 14.05
N ASN A 370 16.82 14.61 14.15
CA ASN A 370 16.16 14.28 15.41
C ASN A 370 16.74 12.99 16.01
N CYS A 371 16.66 12.84 17.32
CA CYS A 371 17.07 11.62 18.00
C CYS A 371 16.05 10.51 17.73
N ASP A 372 16.47 9.37 17.18
CA ASP A 372 15.62 8.19 16.92
C ASP A 372 15.96 7.10 17.94
N VAL A 373 14.96 6.67 18.71
CA VAL A 373 15.06 5.59 19.69
C VAL A 373 14.15 4.45 19.26
N ARG A 374 14.69 3.23 19.20
CA ARG A 374 13.93 2.01 18.88
C ARG A 374 13.59 1.26 20.15
N LEU A 375 12.31 0.98 20.33
CA LEU A 375 11.75 0.39 21.53
C LEU A 375 11.02 -0.90 21.19
N ARG A 376 10.89 -1.81 22.17
CA ARG A 376 9.97 -2.94 22.04
C ARG A 376 8.53 -2.44 22.19
N PRO A 377 7.54 -3.01 21.48
CA PRO A 377 6.14 -2.62 21.64
C PRO A 377 5.69 -2.82 23.09
N GLY A 378 4.90 -1.88 23.62
CA GLY A 378 4.44 -1.89 25.01
C GLY A 378 5.48 -1.45 26.05
N THR A 379 6.68 -1.04 25.65
CA THR A 379 7.69 -0.50 26.59
C THR A 379 7.20 0.84 27.16
N ARG A 380 7.13 0.96 28.48
CA ARG A 380 6.94 2.26 29.14
C ARG A 380 8.24 3.04 29.08
N VAL A 381 8.18 4.24 28.51
CA VAL A 381 9.32 5.14 28.33
C VAL A 381 9.18 6.34 29.24
N THR A 382 10.28 6.70 29.90
CA THR A 382 10.40 7.96 30.64
C THR A 382 11.49 8.81 30.00
N LEU A 383 11.12 10.00 29.58
CA LEU A 383 12.00 11.03 29.06
C LEU A 383 12.29 12.03 30.18
N THR A 384 13.56 12.33 30.44
CA THR A 384 13.97 13.31 31.45
C THR A 384 14.85 14.38 30.82
N SER A 385 14.46 15.64 30.91
CA SER A 385 15.26 16.77 30.42
C SER A 385 16.40 17.06 31.37
N GLN A 386 17.57 17.32 30.80
CA GLN A 386 18.77 17.76 31.49
C GLN A 386 19.16 19.12 30.90
N ARG A 387 19.40 20.10 31.76
CA ARG A 387 19.81 21.45 31.37
C ARG A 387 21.31 21.45 31.06
N GLY A 388 21.68 22.01 29.91
CA GLY A 388 23.08 22.26 29.56
C GLY A 388 23.58 23.58 30.14
N GLU A 389 24.89 23.82 30.00
CA GLU A 389 25.58 25.00 30.54
C GLU A 389 25.08 26.33 29.98
N TYR A 390 24.47 26.32 28.78
CA TYR A 390 23.95 27.50 28.08
C TYR A 390 22.42 27.66 28.20
N ALA A 391 21.75 26.86 29.04
CA ALA A 391 20.30 26.95 29.24
C ALA A 391 19.93 28.13 30.15
N SER A 392 18.81 28.79 29.85
CA SER A 392 18.29 29.86 30.71
C SER A 392 17.86 29.29 32.07
N PRO A 393 18.31 29.88 33.20
CA PRO A 393 18.06 29.33 34.54
C PRO A 393 16.57 29.29 34.91
N ASP A 394 15.75 30.20 34.37
CA ASP A 394 14.32 30.34 34.68
C ASP A 394 13.38 29.81 33.58
N ALA A 395 13.92 29.08 32.58
CA ALA A 395 13.13 28.53 31.50
C ALA A 395 12.19 27.41 31.97
N THR A 396 10.89 27.58 31.74
CA THR A 396 9.87 26.56 31.97
C THR A 396 9.80 25.63 30.77
N LEU A 397 10.15 24.35 30.94
CA LEU A 397 10.13 23.39 29.84
C LEU A 397 8.75 22.77 29.66
N THR A 398 8.35 22.59 28.40
CA THR A 398 7.08 21.96 28.02
C THR A 398 7.33 20.79 27.09
N TRP A 399 6.78 19.63 27.46
CA TRP A 399 6.77 18.45 26.59
C TRP A 399 5.55 18.46 25.66
N TRP A 400 5.79 18.37 24.36
CA TRP A 400 4.75 18.22 23.34
C TRP A 400 4.72 16.78 22.82
N GLY A 401 3.53 16.17 22.75
CA GLY A 401 3.36 14.75 22.36
C GLY A 401 3.30 13.77 23.54
N CYS A 402 3.27 14.25 24.79
CA CYS A 402 3.09 13.41 25.97
C CYS A 402 1.58 13.17 26.25
N PRO A 403 1.08 11.93 26.39
CA PRO A 403 -0.36 11.62 26.52
C PRO A 403 -1.02 11.93 27.87
N MET A 404 -0.33 12.53 28.86
CA MET A 404 -0.98 13.04 30.06
C MET A 404 -0.86 14.56 30.10
N GLY A 405 -1.92 15.22 29.61
CA GLY A 405 -2.08 16.68 29.60
C GLY A 405 -1.25 17.35 28.52
N SER A 406 -1.91 18.04 27.58
CA SER A 406 -1.25 19.16 26.90
C SER A 406 -0.65 20.05 28.00
N THR A 407 0.67 20.23 27.96
CA THR A 407 1.53 20.87 28.98
C THR A 407 1.73 20.09 30.29
N SER A 408 2.53 19.01 30.26
CA SER A 408 3.25 18.60 31.47
C SER A 408 4.42 19.58 31.69
N THR A 409 4.22 20.60 32.51
CA THR A 409 5.31 21.40 33.07
C THR A 409 6.09 20.50 34.03
N GLY A 410 7.33 20.17 33.67
CA GLY A 410 8.20 19.35 34.51
C GLY A 410 9.37 18.75 33.75
N ASP A 411 10.39 18.32 34.49
CA ASP A 411 11.63 17.78 33.93
C ASP A 411 11.46 16.39 33.29
N SER A 412 10.27 15.77 33.34
CA SER A 412 10.07 14.45 32.74
C SER A 412 8.69 14.20 32.12
N CYS A 413 8.65 13.31 31.13
CA CYS A 413 7.46 12.83 30.44
C CYS A 413 7.48 11.29 30.38
N THR A 414 6.41 10.62 30.85
CA THR A 414 6.31 9.15 30.83
C THR A 414 5.11 8.67 30.05
N PHE A 415 5.31 7.74 29.11
CA PHE A 415 4.23 7.19 28.27
C PHE A 415 4.59 5.84 27.65
N VAL A 416 3.60 5.17 27.03
CA VAL A 416 3.79 3.92 26.31
C VAL A 416 3.48 4.17 24.83
N PRO A 417 4.50 4.25 23.94
CA PRO A 417 4.26 4.46 22.52
C PRO A 417 3.65 3.20 21.87
N ALA A 418 2.50 3.36 21.21
CA ALA A 418 1.79 2.27 20.52
C ALA A 418 2.32 2.03 19.09
N GLY A 419 3.06 2.98 18.52
CA GLY A 419 3.57 2.98 17.15
C GLY A 419 4.61 4.09 16.95
N ARG A 420 4.75 4.64 15.74
CA ARG A 420 5.70 5.74 15.52
C ARG A 420 5.27 6.97 16.33
N ALA A 421 6.06 7.35 17.33
CA ALA A 421 5.77 8.47 18.23
C ALA A 421 6.76 9.60 18.01
N THR A 422 6.28 10.84 18.16
CA THR A 422 7.08 12.05 18.04
C THR A 422 6.90 12.91 19.28
N VAL A 423 8.00 13.27 19.94
CA VAL A 423 8.00 14.09 21.15
C VAL A 423 8.95 15.28 20.99
N CYS A 424 8.51 16.46 21.41
CA CYS A 424 9.31 17.68 21.42
C CYS A 424 9.48 18.21 22.83
N LEU A 425 10.71 18.56 23.21
CA LEU A 425 10.99 19.39 24.37
C LEU A 425 11.04 20.86 23.93
N ILE A 426 10.19 21.72 24.50
CA ILE A 426 10.03 23.10 24.04
C ILE A 426 10.26 24.08 25.19
N GLU A 427 11.00 25.14 24.90
CA GLU A 427 11.08 26.34 25.74
C GLU A 427 10.11 27.41 25.19
N PRO A 428 9.17 27.95 26.00
CA PRO A 428 8.23 28.98 25.60
C PRO A 428 8.93 30.19 24.98
N GLY A 429 8.48 30.62 23.79
CA GLY A 429 9.05 31.76 23.07
C GLY A 429 10.20 31.43 22.12
N TYR A 430 10.72 30.19 22.09
CA TYR A 430 11.74 29.78 21.13
C TYR A 430 11.16 29.69 19.71
N GLN A 431 11.63 30.54 18.80
CA GLN A 431 11.14 30.59 17.41
C GLN A 431 11.74 29.52 16.49
N GLY A 432 12.81 28.85 16.90
CA GLY A 432 13.51 27.81 16.12
C GLY A 432 12.90 26.41 16.19
N VAL A 433 11.70 26.26 16.78
CA VAL A 433 11.02 24.96 16.87
C VAL A 433 10.46 24.59 15.49
N PRO A 434 10.72 23.37 14.98
CA PRO A 434 10.10 22.87 13.75
C PRO A 434 8.62 22.51 14.03
N TRP A 435 7.75 23.52 14.10
CA TRP A 435 6.36 23.36 14.52
C TRP A 435 5.57 22.40 13.64
N ASP A 436 5.85 22.33 12.34
CA ASP A 436 5.22 21.36 11.43
C ASP A 436 5.56 19.92 11.82
N TRP A 437 6.77 19.69 12.32
CA TRP A 437 7.21 18.38 12.82
C TRP A 437 6.60 18.05 14.19
N CYS A 438 6.53 19.03 15.10
CA CYS A 438 5.95 18.84 16.44
C CYS A 438 4.42 18.73 16.46
N ARG A 439 3.71 19.29 15.46
CA ARG A 439 2.23 19.25 15.37
C ARG A 439 1.70 18.16 14.45
N GLY A 440 2.52 17.64 13.52
CA GLY A 440 2.09 16.85 12.36
C GLY A 440 2.02 15.32 12.51
N ARG A 441 2.00 14.75 13.71
CA ARG A 441 1.74 13.32 13.93
C ARG A 441 0.87 13.08 15.18
N ARG A 442 -0.41 13.43 15.09
CA ARG A 442 -1.45 12.95 16.01
C ARG A 442 -2.33 11.94 15.32
#